data_AF-A0A6J6CTZ9-F1
#
_entry.id   AF-A0A6J6CTZ9-F1
#
_cell.length_a   1.000
_cell.length_b   1.000
_cell.length_c   1.000
_cell.angle_alpha   90.00
_cell.angle_beta   90.00
_cell.angle_gamma   90.00
#
_symmetry.space_group_name_H-M   'P 1'
#
loop_
_entity.id
_entity.type
_entity.pdbx_description
1 polymer ?
#
loop_
_entity_poly.entity_id
_entity_poly.type
_entity_poly.pdbx_seq_one_letter_code
_entity_poly.pdbx_strand_id
1 'polypeptide(L)'
;MAPFVNGVFKGFLAFFLLEMGLLVARQLREVRDVGPFLIAFGAIVPFVNAAAALAIGWALGLTVGDLTLLAVLASSGSYIVVPAVVRYAIPEARPSRYFTLALGITFPINIAIGIPLYYAIASALGT
;
A
#
# COMPACT_ATOMS: atom_id res chain seq x y z
N MET A 1 11.81 -3.67 28.43
CA MET A 1 10.95 -3.69 27.21
C MET A 1 10.84 -5.06 26.54
N ALA A 2 11.82 -5.98 26.67
CA ALA A 2 11.80 -7.27 25.98
C ALA A 2 10.50 -8.11 26.11
N PRO A 3 9.83 -8.21 27.27
CA PRO A 3 8.56 -8.96 27.38
C PRO A 3 7.41 -8.33 26.57
N PHE A 4 7.38 -7.00 26.52
CA PHE A 4 6.34 -6.22 25.83
C PHE A 4 6.55 -6.19 24.31
N VAL A 5 7.80 -6.04 23.85
CA VAL A 5 8.16 -5.88 22.43
C VAL A 5 8.39 -7.21 21.71
N ASN A 6 8.91 -8.25 22.40
CA ASN A 6 9.19 -9.54 21.75
C ASN A 6 8.09 -10.58 21.94
N GLY A 7 7.35 -10.54 23.04
CA GLY A 7 6.23 -11.46 23.31
C GLY A 7 4.89 -10.86 22.91
N VAL A 8 4.42 -9.90 23.70
CA VAL A 8 3.06 -9.34 23.60
C VAL A 8 2.83 -8.62 22.27
N PHE A 9 3.78 -7.79 21.83
CA PHE A 9 3.67 -7.05 20.55
C PHE A 9 3.53 -7.96 19.33
N LYS A 10 4.25 -9.09 19.27
CA LYS A 10 4.10 -10.05 18.16
C LYS A 10 2.70 -10.66 18.13
N GLY A 11 2.13 -10.97 19.30
CA GLY A 11 0.75 -11.43 19.42
C GLY A 11 -0.25 -10.38 18.93
N PHE A 12 -0.12 -9.13 19.40
CA PHE A 12 -0.95 -8.02 18.93
C PHE A 12 -0.80 -7.77 17.42
N LEU A 13 0.42 -7.80 16.90
CA LEU A 13 0.70 -7.62 15.48
C LEU A 13 0.05 -8.74 14.65
N ALA A 14 0.10 -9.99 15.10
CA ALA A 14 -0.56 -11.10 14.42
C ALA A 14 -2.08 -10.93 14.35
N PHE A 15 -2.72 -10.55 15.46
CA PHE A 15 -4.16 -10.25 15.46
C PHE A 15 -4.51 -9.04 14.59
N PHE A 16 -3.70 -7.99 14.64
CA PHE A 16 -3.87 -6.81 13.79
C PHE A 16 -3.77 -7.17 12.30
N LEU A 17 -2.75 -7.93 11.91
CA LEU A 17 -2.58 -8.39 10.53
C LEU A 17 -3.73 -9.33 10.10
N LEU A 18 -4.21 -10.19 10.98
CA LEU A 18 -5.37 -11.06 10.71
C LEU A 18 -6.65 -10.24 10.51
N GLU A 19 -6.91 -9.25 11.37
CA GLU A 19 -8.06 -8.36 11.25
C GLU A 19 -8.01 -7.54 9.96
N MET A 20 -6.84 -6.97 9.63
CA MET A 20 -6.64 -6.25 8.36
C MET A 20 -6.82 -7.18 7.16
N GLY A 21 -6.33 -8.42 7.22
CA GLY A 21 -6.53 -9.42 6.18
C GLY A 21 -8.01 -9.79 5.99
N LEU A 22 -8.75 -9.98 7.09
CA LEU A 22 -10.20 -10.22 7.06
C LEU A 22 -10.97 -9.02 6.50
N LEU A 23 -10.57 -7.79 6.85
CA LEU A 23 -11.14 -6.55 6.32
C LEU A 23 -10.94 -6.50 4.80
N VAL A 24 -9.71 -6.72 4.31
CA VAL A 24 -9.40 -6.79 2.87
C VAL A 24 -10.25 -7.84 2.16
N ALA A 25 -10.37 -9.05 2.73
CA ALA A 25 -11.17 -10.13 2.14
C ALA A 25 -12.67 -9.79 2.03
N ARG A 26 -13.22 -9.10 3.05
CA ARG A 26 -14.62 -8.62 3.01
C ARG A 26 -14.81 -7.56 1.92
N GLN A 27 -13.87 -6.62 1.81
CA GLN A 27 -13.92 -5.53 0.82
C GLN A 27 -13.74 -6.05 -0.62
N LEU A 28 -12.93 -7.09 -0.84
CA LEU A 28 -12.79 -7.77 -2.13
C LEU A 28 -14.11 -8.36 -2.65
N ARG A 29 -15.05 -8.70 -1.75
CA ARG A 29 -16.38 -9.17 -2.15
C ARG A 29 -17.29 -8.04 -2.66
N GLU A 30 -16.97 -6.79 -2.34
CA GLU A 30 -17.70 -5.58 -2.74
C GLU A 30 -17.22 -4.98 -4.08
N VAL A 31 -16.22 -5.60 -4.75
CA VAL A 31 -15.61 -5.14 -6.02
C VAL A 31 -16.60 -5.03 -7.19
N ARG A 32 -17.82 -5.58 -7.07
CA ARG A 32 -18.80 -5.72 -8.15
C ARG A 32 -19.18 -4.40 -8.85
N ASP A 33 -19.02 -3.25 -8.20
CA ASP A 33 -19.41 -1.94 -8.73
C ASP A 33 -18.22 -1.07 -9.22
N VAL A 34 -17.00 -1.62 -9.28
CA VAL A 34 -15.80 -0.88 -9.72
C VAL A 34 -15.58 -1.10 -11.22
N GLY A 35 -15.65 -0.01 -12.00
CA GLY A 35 -15.42 -0.07 -13.43
C GLY A 35 -13.98 -0.42 -13.81
N PRO A 36 -13.74 -1.02 -15.00
CA PRO A 36 -12.43 -1.50 -15.42
C PRO A 36 -11.35 -0.41 -15.45
N PHE A 37 -11.73 0.83 -15.75
CA PHE A 37 -10.83 1.99 -15.69
C PHE A 37 -10.24 2.20 -14.30
N LEU A 38 -11.09 2.15 -13.26
CA LEU A 38 -10.65 2.33 -11.88
C LEU A 38 -9.74 1.19 -11.44
N ILE A 39 -10.04 -0.04 -11.86
CA ILE A 39 -9.19 -1.20 -11.58
C ILE A 39 -7.80 -1.00 -12.18
N ALA A 40 -7.72 -0.62 -13.47
CA ALA A 40 -6.46 -0.34 -14.13
C ALA A 40 -5.71 0.82 -13.46
N PHE A 41 -6.42 1.88 -13.07
CA PHE A 41 -5.84 3.01 -12.35
C PHE A 41 -5.23 2.58 -11.01
N GLY A 42 -5.97 1.86 -10.17
CA GLY A 42 -5.49 1.37 -8.88
C GLY A 42 -4.33 0.39 -8.98
N ALA A 43 -4.20 -0.30 -10.11
CA ALA A 43 -3.07 -1.19 -10.40
C ALA A 43 -1.84 -0.45 -10.93
N ILE A 44 -2.01 0.56 -11.79
CA ILE A 44 -0.89 1.20 -12.52
C ILE A 44 -0.28 2.36 -11.72
N VAL A 45 -1.11 3.20 -11.11
CA VAL A 45 -0.67 4.43 -10.41
C VAL A 45 0.39 4.18 -9.34
N PRO A 46 0.33 3.11 -8.51
CA PRO A 46 1.38 2.83 -7.53
C PRO A 46 2.78 2.74 -8.16
N PHE A 47 2.89 2.10 -9.33
CA PHE A 47 4.16 1.96 -10.04
C PHE A 47 4.64 3.27 -10.66
N VAL A 48 3.72 4.11 -11.14
CA VAL A 48 4.07 5.46 -11.63
C VAL A 48 4.65 6.30 -10.49
N ASN A 49 4.00 6.30 -9.33
CA ASN A 49 4.49 7.03 -8.16
C ASN A 49 5.82 6.46 -7.64
N ALA A 50 5.97 5.13 -7.61
CA ALA A 50 7.23 4.49 -7.25
C ALA A 50 8.36 4.89 -8.22
N ALA A 51 8.10 4.90 -9.53
CA ALA A 51 9.10 5.28 -10.52
C ALA A 51 9.57 6.73 -10.33
N ALA A 52 8.64 7.66 -10.05
CA ALA A 52 8.99 9.04 -9.73
C ALA A 52 9.83 9.14 -8.45
N ALA A 53 9.44 8.42 -7.39
CA ALA A 53 10.18 8.37 -6.14
C ALA A 53 11.58 7.76 -6.29
N LEU A 54 11.71 6.67 -7.06
CA LEU A 54 12.99 6.04 -7.37
C LEU A 54 13.89 6.99 -8.17
N ALA A 55 13.35 7.69 -9.17
CA ALA A 55 14.13 8.64 -9.96
C ALA A 55 14.65 9.81 -9.12
N ILE A 56 13.78 10.39 -8.27
CA ILE A 56 14.16 11.49 -7.37
C ILE A 56 15.18 11.00 -6.33
N GLY A 57 14.91 9.88 -5.66
CA GLY A 57 15.80 9.35 -4.62
C GLY A 57 17.16 8.93 -5.16
N TRP A 58 17.20 8.36 -6.37
CA TRP A 58 18.46 8.05 -7.05
C TRP A 58 19.25 9.30 -7.40
N ALA A 59 18.59 10.35 -7.92
CA ALA A 59 19.23 11.63 -8.20
C ALA A 59 19.80 12.31 -6.94
N LEU A 60 19.25 12.00 -5.76
CA LEU A 60 19.72 12.47 -4.46
C LEU A 60 20.80 11.58 -3.84
N GLY A 61 21.17 10.46 -4.48
CA GLY A 61 22.20 9.54 -3.97
C GLY A 61 21.76 8.75 -2.73
N LEU A 62 20.46 8.46 -2.60
CA LEU A 62 19.95 7.67 -1.48
C LEU A 62 20.41 6.21 -1.56
N THR A 63 20.72 5.63 -0.39
CA THR A 63 21.05 4.22 -0.28
C THR A 63 19.93 3.33 -0.80
N VAL A 64 20.24 2.09 -1.20
CA VAL A 64 19.24 1.10 -1.65
C VAL A 64 18.08 0.95 -0.66
N GLY A 65 18.37 0.95 0.65
CA GLY A 65 17.36 0.83 1.70
C GLY A 65 16.40 2.02 1.71
N ASP A 66 16.95 3.24 1.75
CA ASP A 66 16.16 4.47 1.77
C ASP A 66 15.38 4.68 0.48
N LEU A 67 15.99 4.35 -0.66
CA LEU A 67 15.38 4.42 -1.97
C LEU A 67 14.19 3.46 -2.11
N THR A 68 14.35 2.23 -1.61
CA THR A 68 13.28 1.23 -1.55
C THR A 68 12.15 1.73 -0.65
N LEU A 69 12.47 2.23 0.55
CA LEU A 69 11.47 2.73 1.49
C LEU A 69 10.70 3.93 0.90
N LEU A 70 11.39 4.86 0.25
CA LEU A 70 10.77 6.01 -0.39
C LEU A 70 9.78 5.58 -1.48
N ALA A 71 10.17 4.61 -2.33
CA ALA A 71 9.30 4.07 -3.37
C ALA A 71 8.05 3.35 -2.80
N VAL A 72 8.22 2.57 -1.73
CA VAL A 72 7.12 1.89 -1.04
C VAL A 72 6.14 2.90 -0.43
N LEU A 73 6.64 3.97 0.19
CA LEU A 73 5.81 5.01 0.77
C LEU A 73 5.07 5.81 -0.31
N ALA A 74 5.75 6.20 -1.39
CA ALA A 74 5.16 6.99 -2.48
C ALA A 74 4.11 6.21 -3.29
N SER A 75 4.27 4.90 -3.41
CA SER A 75 3.31 4.02 -4.11
C SER A 75 2.10 3.64 -3.27
N SER A 76 2.08 3.98 -1.98
CA SER A 76 1.03 3.57 -1.05
C SER A 76 -0.23 4.42 -1.14
N GLY A 77 -1.40 3.79 -1.01
CA GLY A 77 -2.71 4.45 -1.07
C GLY A 77 -3.31 4.87 0.29
N SER A 78 -2.53 4.82 1.39
CA SER A 78 -3.00 4.98 2.78
C SER A 78 -4.19 4.06 3.13
N TYR A 79 -3.86 2.85 3.56
CA TYR A 79 -4.81 1.73 3.65
C TYR A 79 -5.69 1.71 4.91
N ILE A 80 -5.46 2.63 5.86
CA ILE A 80 -6.11 2.59 7.18
C ILE A 80 -6.95 3.85 7.40
N VAL A 81 -6.28 5.01 7.45
CA VAL A 81 -6.90 6.25 7.91
C VAL A 81 -7.71 6.92 6.80
N VAL A 82 -7.20 6.94 5.57
CA VAL A 82 -7.85 7.66 4.46
C VAL A 82 -9.27 7.13 4.18
N PRO A 83 -9.54 5.81 4.11
CA PRO A 83 -10.91 5.33 3.90
C PRO A 83 -11.89 5.74 5.00
N ALA A 84 -11.43 5.82 6.25
CA ALA A 84 -12.24 6.27 7.38
C ALA A 84 -12.54 7.77 7.30
N VAL A 85 -11.53 8.59 6.96
CA VAL A 85 -11.67 10.03 6.79
C VAL A 85 -12.56 10.35 5.59
N VAL A 86 -12.37 9.71 4.44
CA VAL A 86 -13.18 9.94 3.22
C VAL A 86 -14.65 9.62 3.49
N ARG A 87 -14.94 8.53 4.23
CA ARG A 87 -16.32 8.18 4.61
C ARG A 87 -17.02 9.29 5.39
N TYR A 88 -16.28 9.99 6.24
CA TYR A 88 -16.82 11.05 7.10
C TYR A 88 -16.82 12.42 6.41
N ALA A 89 -15.73 12.76 5.71
CA ALA A 89 -15.50 14.07 5.13
C ALA A 89 -16.14 14.25 3.75
N ILE A 90 -16.41 13.16 3.02
CA ILE A 90 -16.97 13.19 1.67
C ILE A 90 -18.15 12.20 1.59
N PRO A 91 -19.35 12.58 2.08
CA PRO A 91 -20.52 11.70 2.13
C PRO A 91 -20.96 11.16 0.77
N GLU A 92 -20.67 11.88 -0.31
CA GLU A 92 -21.00 11.50 -1.69
C GLU A 92 -20.05 10.43 -2.25
N ALA A 93 -18.89 10.22 -1.61
CA ALA A 93 -17.93 9.22 -2.03
C ALA A 93 -18.48 7.82 -1.76
N ARG A 94 -18.54 6.99 -2.80
CA ARG A 94 -19.03 5.62 -2.69
C ARG A 94 -18.01 4.74 -1.95
N PRO A 95 -18.35 4.17 -0.78
CA PRO A 95 -17.45 3.30 0.00
C PRO A 95 -16.83 2.18 -0.82
N SER A 96 -17.66 1.48 -1.58
CA SER A 96 -17.23 0.35 -2.41
C SER A 96 -16.08 0.71 -3.35
N ARG A 97 -16.00 1.94 -3.87
CA ARG A 97 -14.96 2.35 -4.82
C ARG A 97 -13.62 2.58 -4.14
N TYR A 98 -13.56 3.46 -3.14
CA TYR A 98 -12.27 3.81 -2.53
C TYR A 98 -11.73 2.70 -1.63
N PHE A 99 -12.59 1.92 -0.95
CA PHE A 99 -12.15 0.74 -0.20
C PHE A 99 -11.59 -0.33 -1.15
N THR A 100 -12.30 -0.65 -2.23
CA THR A 100 -11.82 -1.65 -3.20
C THR A 100 -10.51 -1.23 -3.85
N LEU A 101 -10.41 0.02 -4.30
CA LEU A 101 -9.19 0.52 -4.94
C LEU A 101 -7.99 0.41 -4.00
N ALA A 102 -8.11 0.94 -2.78
CA ALA A 102 -7.00 0.96 -1.83
C ALA A 102 -6.67 -0.43 -1.28
N LEU A 103 -7.67 -1.18 -0.79
CA LEU A 103 -7.48 -2.44 -0.06
C LEU A 103 -7.54 -3.69 -0.95
N GLY A 104 -8.40 -3.69 -1.96
CA GLY A 104 -8.60 -4.85 -2.82
C GLY A 104 -7.61 -4.93 -3.98
N ILE A 105 -7.09 -3.78 -4.44
CA ILE A 105 -6.29 -3.70 -5.66
C ILE A 105 -4.89 -3.19 -5.35
N THR A 106 -4.77 -1.93 -4.93
CA THR A 106 -3.48 -1.28 -4.71
C THR A 106 -2.67 -2.00 -3.62
N PHE A 107 -3.26 -2.28 -2.45
CA PHE A 107 -2.53 -2.90 -1.34
C PHE A 107 -1.93 -4.28 -1.68
N PRO A 108 -2.70 -5.26 -2.19
CA PRO A 108 -2.15 -6.58 -2.51
C PRO A 108 -1.10 -6.52 -3.61
N ILE A 109 -1.33 -5.71 -4.66
CA ILE A 109 -0.36 -5.52 -5.75
C ILE A 109 0.94 -4.93 -5.21
N ASN A 110 0.84 -3.92 -4.36
CA ASN A 110 2.00 -3.21 -3.87
C ASN A 110 2.83 -4.08 -2.91
N ILE A 111 2.18 -4.90 -2.06
CA ILE A 111 2.89 -5.85 -1.19
C ILE A 111 3.49 -7.02 -1.98
N ALA A 112 2.69 -7.67 -2.84
CA ALA A 112 3.11 -8.91 -3.48
C ALA A 112 4.10 -8.68 -4.64
N ILE A 113 3.96 -7.57 -5.36
CA ILE A 113 4.73 -7.27 -6.57
C ILE A 113 5.56 -5.99 -6.39
N GLY A 114 4.94 -4.92 -5.88
CA GLY A 114 5.57 -3.61 -5.74
C GLY A 114 6.86 -3.65 -4.91
N ILE A 115 6.79 -4.06 -3.64
CA ILE A 115 7.93 -4.07 -2.73
C ILE A 115 9.12 -4.87 -3.30
N PRO A 116 8.96 -6.13 -3.75
CA PRO A 116 10.06 -6.86 -4.38
C PRO A 116 10.63 -6.18 -5.62
N LEU A 117 9.76 -5.62 -6.47
CA LEU A 117 10.16 -4.94 -7.70
C LEU A 117 10.95 -3.66 -7.42
N TYR A 118 10.48 -2.82 -6.49
CA TYR A 118 11.16 -1.57 -6.15
C TYR A 118 12.53 -1.83 -5.54
N TYR A 119 12.64 -2.85 -4.68
CA TYR A 119 13.92 -3.27 -4.12
C TYR A 119 14.89 -3.76 -5.20
N ALA A 120 14.40 -4.57 -6.16
CA ALA A 120 15.22 -5.03 -7.27
C ALA A 120 15.72 -3.87 -8.14
N ILE A 121 14.86 -2.89 -8.45
CA ILE A 121 15.23 -1.70 -9.20
C ILE A 121 16.23 -0.84 -8.42
N ALA A 122 15.97 -0.56 -7.14
CA ALA A 122 16.87 0.20 -6.28
C ALA A 122 18.25 -0.45 -6.18
N SER A 123 18.30 -1.78 -6.07
CA SER A 123 19.54 -2.56 -6.03
C SER A 123 20.30 -2.48 -7.36
N ALA A 124 19.58 -2.51 -8.49
CA ALA A 124 20.17 -2.38 -9.82
C ALA A 124 20.68 -0.96 -10.12
N LEU A 125 20.03 0.06 -9.55
CA LEU A 125 20.41 1.47 -9.73
C LEU A 125 21.69 1.86 -9.00
N GLY A 126 22.11 1.08 -7.99
CA GLY A 126 23.44 1.14 -7.39
C GLY A 126 23.87 2.54 -6.92
N THR A 127 23.69 2.81 -5.63
CA THR A 127 24.47 3.84 -4.92
C THR A 127 25.31 3.16 -3.86
#